data_AF-F3PCU4-F1
#
_entry.id   AF-F3PCU4-F1
#
_cell.length_a   1.000
_cell.length_b   1.000
_cell.length_c   1.000
_cell.angle_alpha   90.00
_cell.angle_beta   90.00
_cell.angle_gamma   90.00
#
_symmetry.space_group_name_H-M   'P 1'
#
loop_
_entity.id
_entity.type
_entity.pdbx_description
1 polymer ?
#
loop_
_entity_poly.entity_id
_entity_poly.type
_entity_poly.pdbx_seq_one_letter_code
_entity_poly.pdbx_strand_id
1 'polypeptide(L)'
;MTNSTIAQQFFDSYTRALLDRDAKAIAEHYAVPALIEFPDHPIAVSEVSQTEQFFSGAFGQYDGVSTTHATIRIVAETGHSIWADVTWTHDAGVPSERLLYQLVRSGSDWRIAVLTPLDT
;
A
#
# COMPACT_ATOMS: atom_id res chain seq x y z
N MET A 1 18.14 -2.31 -11.46
CA MET A 1 17.09 -3.14 -10.83
C MET A 1 15.87 -3.08 -11.75
N THR A 2 15.16 -4.19 -11.98
CA THR A 2 13.92 -4.15 -12.76
C THR A 2 12.79 -3.58 -11.90
N ASN A 3 11.77 -3.00 -12.52
CA ASN A 3 10.62 -2.46 -11.79
C ASN A 3 9.83 -3.56 -11.05
N SER A 4 9.82 -4.80 -11.55
CA SER A 4 9.27 -5.95 -10.82
C SER A 4 10.01 -6.20 -9.50
N THR A 5 11.34 -6.13 -9.49
CA THR A 5 12.12 -6.27 -8.24
C THR A 5 11.88 -5.10 -7.29
N ILE A 6 11.76 -3.87 -7.81
CA ILE A 6 11.42 -2.69 -7.01
C ILE A 6 10.05 -2.86 -6.34
N ALA A 7 9.02 -3.24 -7.10
CA ALA A 7 7.67 -3.44 -6.59
C ALA A 7 7.65 -4.55 -5.53
N GLN A 8 8.31 -5.68 -5.77
CA GLN A 8 8.39 -6.77 -4.79
C GLN A 8 9.02 -6.29 -3.47
N GLN A 9 10.18 -5.65 -3.53
CA GLN A 9 10.86 -5.16 -2.32
C GLN A 9 10.03 -4.11 -1.57
N PHE A 10 9.35 -3.24 -2.30
CA PHE A 10 8.44 -2.26 -1.73
C PHE A 10 7.31 -2.94 -0.95
N PHE A 11 6.58 -3.87 -1.58
CA PHE A 11 5.46 -4.55 -0.94
C PHE A 11 5.89 -5.52 0.16
N ASP A 12 7.10 -6.11 0.10
CA ASP A 12 7.67 -6.89 1.21
C ASP A 12 7.95 -6.03 2.44
N SER A 13 8.42 -4.80 2.24
CA SER A 13 8.61 -3.80 3.31
C SER A 13 7.27 -3.35 3.88
N TYR A 14 6.33 -3.04 3.01
CA TYR A 14 5.01 -2.58 3.40
C TYR A 14 4.23 -3.66 4.17
N THR A 15 4.30 -4.91 3.71
CA THR A 15 3.75 -6.09 4.39
C THR A 15 4.27 -6.23 5.81
N ARG A 16 5.57 -6.07 6.03
CA ARG A 16 6.16 -6.12 7.37
C ARG A 16 5.62 -5.01 8.27
N ALA A 17 5.56 -3.78 7.77
CA ALA A 17 5.01 -2.66 8.53
C ALA A 17 3.52 -2.88 8.93
N LEU A 18 2.72 -3.46 8.02
CA LEU A 18 1.34 -3.85 8.30
C LEU A 18 1.25 -4.93 9.39
N LEU A 19 2.06 -5.98 9.29
CA LEU A 19 2.08 -7.08 10.27
C LEU A 19 2.57 -6.62 11.65
N ASP A 20 3.58 -5.77 11.69
CA ASP A 20 4.14 -5.19 12.92
C ASP A 20 3.22 -4.13 13.55
N ARG A 21 2.13 -3.75 12.86
CA ARG A 21 1.21 -2.67 13.26
C ARG A 21 1.97 -1.35 13.50
N ASP A 22 3.00 -1.09 12.69
CA ASP A 22 3.83 0.10 12.78
C ASP A 22 3.24 1.20 11.89
N ALA A 23 2.36 2.03 12.46
CA ALA A 23 1.70 3.12 11.75
C ALA A 23 2.68 4.13 11.15
N LYS A 24 3.82 4.34 11.81
CA LYS A 24 4.86 5.26 11.33
C LYS A 24 5.56 4.68 10.12
N ALA A 25 6.00 3.42 10.19
CA ALA A 25 6.61 2.75 9.04
C ALA A 25 5.63 2.66 7.87
N ILE A 26 4.34 2.38 8.12
CA ILE A 26 3.29 2.43 7.10
C ILE A 26 3.22 3.82 6.46
N ALA A 27 3.16 4.89 7.25
CA ALA A 27 3.08 6.25 6.74
C ALA A 27 4.30 6.64 5.90
N GLU A 28 5.50 6.13 6.23
CA GLU A 28 6.72 6.30 5.44
C GLU A 28 6.65 5.61 4.07
N HIS A 29 5.70 4.70 3.81
CA HIS A 29 5.49 4.14 2.47
C HIS A 29 4.66 5.05 1.56
N TYR A 30 4.01 6.09 2.08
CA TYR A 30 3.20 7.01 1.29
C TYR A 30 3.98 8.24 0.84
N ALA A 31 3.62 8.74 -0.34
CA ALA A 31 4.07 10.02 -0.85
C ALA A 31 3.26 11.14 -0.19
N VAL A 32 3.78 12.35 -0.22
CA VAL A 32 3.02 13.55 0.09
C VAL A 32 3.18 14.53 -1.07
N PRO A 33 2.08 14.92 -1.76
CA PRO A 33 0.71 14.43 -1.57
C PRO A 33 0.51 12.98 -2.07
N ALA A 34 -0.53 12.31 -1.56
CA ALA A 34 -1.06 11.04 -2.07
C ALA A 34 -2.59 11.05 -2.16
N LEU A 35 -3.17 10.18 -2.97
CA LEU A 35 -4.62 10.01 -3.16
C LEU A 35 -5.05 8.58 -2.83
N ILE A 36 -6.01 8.45 -1.91
CA ILE A 36 -6.71 7.20 -1.63
C ILE A 36 -8.10 7.31 -2.28
N GLU A 37 -8.26 6.66 -3.42
CA GLU A 37 -9.47 6.74 -4.25
C GLU A 37 -10.47 5.66 -3.81
N PHE A 38 -11.17 5.91 -2.69
CA PHE A 38 -12.33 5.11 -2.31
C PHE A 38 -13.57 5.50 -3.13
N PRO A 39 -14.47 4.55 -3.42
CA PRO A 39 -15.76 4.87 -4.04
C PRO A 39 -16.48 5.99 -3.27
N ASP A 40 -16.89 7.04 -3.99
CA ASP A 40 -17.62 8.22 -3.48
C ASP A 40 -16.92 9.06 -2.41
N HIS A 41 -15.72 8.69 -1.97
CA HIS A 41 -15.00 9.36 -0.89
C HIS A 41 -13.47 9.40 -1.11
N PRO A 42 -12.99 10.10 -2.16
CA PRO A 42 -11.56 10.26 -2.37
C PRO A 42 -10.92 11.04 -1.21
N ILE A 43 -9.80 10.54 -0.71
CA ILE A 43 -9.04 11.15 0.38
C ILE A 43 -7.71 11.65 -0.18
N ALA A 44 -7.53 12.98 -0.19
CA ALA A 44 -6.23 13.58 -0.42
C ALA A 44 -5.43 13.60 0.88
N VAL A 45 -4.30 12.89 0.89
CA VAL A 45 -3.33 12.91 1.98
C VAL A 45 -2.30 13.99 1.67
N SER A 46 -2.28 15.04 2.48
CA SER A 46 -1.36 16.18 2.35
C SER A 46 -0.25 16.20 3.40
N GLU A 47 -0.36 15.37 4.44
CA GLU A 47 0.63 15.27 5.52
C GLU A 47 0.83 13.81 5.93
N VAL A 48 2.08 13.42 6.20
CA VAL A 48 2.42 12.03 6.61
C VAL A 48 1.63 11.61 7.86
N SER A 49 1.41 12.54 8.79
CA SER A 49 0.68 12.30 10.04
C SER A 49 -0.78 11.89 9.83
N GLN A 50 -1.41 12.25 8.71
CA GLN A 50 -2.77 11.81 8.40
C GLN A 50 -2.82 10.30 8.16
N THR A 51 -1.85 9.75 7.43
CA THR A 51 -1.72 8.31 7.22
C THR A 51 -1.43 7.59 8.53
N GLU A 52 -0.50 8.11 9.34
CA GLU A 52 -0.17 7.51 10.64
C GLU A 52 -1.40 7.43 11.56
N GLN A 53 -2.17 8.52 11.66
CA GLN A 53 -3.39 8.57 12.47
C GLN A 53 -4.48 7.61 11.96
N PHE A 54 -4.66 7.55 10.63
CA PHE A 54 -5.62 6.63 10.01
C PHE A 54 -5.30 5.17 10.38
N PHE A 55 -4.06 4.73 10.19
CA PHE A 55 -3.69 3.34 10.48
C PHE A 55 -3.69 3.03 11.99
N SER A 56 -3.26 3.98 12.83
CA SER A 56 -3.34 3.83 14.29
C SER A 56 -4.76 3.58 14.80
N GLY A 57 -5.77 4.20 14.16
CA GLY A 57 -7.18 3.98 14.46
C GLY A 57 -7.78 2.72 13.83
N ALA A 58 -7.18 2.20 12.75
CA ALA A 58 -7.71 1.10 11.96
C ALA A 58 -7.19 -0.29 12.38
N PHE A 59 -6.07 -0.38 13.13
CA PHE A 59 -5.47 -1.68 13.45
C PHE A 59 -6.39 -2.69 14.14
N GLY A 60 -7.35 -2.22 14.94
CA GLY A 60 -8.33 -3.09 15.58
C GLY A 60 -9.24 -3.85 14.60
N GLN A 61 -9.40 -3.35 13.36
CA GLN A 61 -10.16 -4.03 12.31
C GLN A 61 -9.43 -5.25 11.75
N TYR A 62 -8.10 -5.32 11.93
CA TYR A 62 -7.24 -6.41 11.48
C TYR A 62 -6.75 -7.27 12.66
N ASP A 63 -7.45 -7.23 13.79
CA ASP A 63 -7.11 -8.05 14.95
C ASP A 63 -7.27 -9.55 14.59
N GLY A 64 -6.23 -10.33 14.85
CA GLY A 64 -6.15 -11.75 14.44
C GLY A 64 -5.51 -12.03 13.07
N VAL A 65 -5.20 -11.01 12.26
CA VAL A 65 -4.38 -11.20 11.04
C VAL A 65 -2.91 -11.31 11.43
N SER A 66 -2.39 -12.54 11.39
CA SER A 66 -1.02 -12.94 11.68
C SER A 66 -0.16 -13.16 10.44
N THR A 67 -0.78 -13.50 9.29
CA THR A 67 -0.09 -13.57 8.00
C THR A 67 -0.82 -12.77 6.93
N THR A 68 -0.04 -12.14 6.05
CA THR A 68 -0.55 -11.55 4.83
C THR A 68 0.47 -11.67 3.70
N HIS A 69 0.00 -11.83 2.47
CA HIS A 69 0.83 -12.00 1.30
C HIS A 69 0.30 -11.16 0.13
N ALA A 70 1.20 -10.44 -0.53
CA ALA A 70 0.91 -9.64 -1.71
C ALA A 70 1.29 -10.40 -2.99
N THR A 71 0.32 -10.69 -3.84
CA THR A 71 0.54 -11.11 -5.23
C THR A 71 0.52 -9.89 -6.14
N ILE A 72 1.63 -9.60 -6.82
CA ILE A 72 1.85 -8.34 -7.53
C ILE A 72 1.88 -8.56 -9.05
N ARG A 73 1.09 -7.79 -9.79
CA ARG A 73 1.15 -7.70 -11.25
C ARG A 73 1.38 -6.24 -11.66
N ILE A 74 2.49 -5.97 -12.35
CA ILE A 74 2.72 -4.66 -12.96
C ILE A 74 1.82 -4.52 -14.19
N VAL A 75 1.01 -3.47 -14.21
CA VAL A 75 0.08 -3.18 -15.32
C VAL A 75 0.61 -2.09 -16.26
N ALA A 76 1.41 -1.16 -15.75
CA ALA A 76 2.08 -0.12 -16.52
C ALA A 76 3.28 0.42 -15.76
N GLU A 77 4.30 0.93 -16.46
CA GLU A 77 5.50 1.45 -15.82
C GLU A 77 6.28 2.45 -16.68
N THR A 78 7.01 3.31 -15.99
CA THR A 78 7.99 4.26 -16.55
C THR A 78 9.22 4.29 -15.65
N GLY A 79 10.21 5.12 -15.97
CA GLY A 79 11.41 5.28 -15.13
C GLY A 79 11.16 5.91 -13.74
N HIS A 80 9.98 6.49 -13.49
CA HIS A 80 9.67 7.18 -12.22
C HIS A 80 8.31 6.77 -11.62
N SER A 81 7.56 5.88 -12.27
CA SER A 81 6.25 5.44 -11.79
C SER A 81 5.96 4.00 -12.20
N ILE A 82 5.36 3.23 -11.30
CA ILE A 82 4.94 1.85 -11.50
C ILE A 82 3.49 1.73 -11.06
N TRP A 83 2.63 1.20 -11.92
CA TRP A 83 1.26 0.82 -11.57
C TRP A 83 1.23 -0.69 -11.31
N ALA A 84 0.84 -1.05 -10.10
CA ALA A 84 0.83 -2.42 -9.60
C ALA A 84 -0.56 -2.81 -9.13
N ASP A 85 -1.12 -3.85 -9.76
CA ASP A 85 -2.32 -4.54 -9.33
C ASP A 85 -1.93 -5.60 -8.31
N VAL A 86 -2.39 -5.44 -7.08
CA VAL A 86 -1.96 -6.24 -5.94
C VAL A 86 -3.16 -6.92 -5.30
N THR A 87 -3.08 -8.23 -5.17
CA THR A 87 -4.03 -9.01 -4.38
C THR A 87 -3.39 -9.38 -3.04
N TRP A 88 -4.01 -8.92 -1.96
CA TRP A 88 -3.66 -9.26 -0.59
C TRP A 88 -4.45 -10.48 -0.15
N THR A 89 -3.73 -11.50 0.30
CA THR A 89 -4.32 -12.70 0.90
C THR A 89 -3.90 -12.74 2.37
N HIS A 90 -4.87 -12.97 3.26
CA HIS A 90 -4.67 -13.01 4.71
C HIS A 90 -4.82 -14.45 5.23
N ASP A 91 -4.76 -14.62 6.56
CA ASP A 91 -5.08 -15.89 7.22
C ASP A 91 -6.47 -16.44 6.81
N ALA A 92 -6.61 -17.77 6.92
CA ALA A 92 -7.83 -18.46 6.55
C ALA A 92 -9.07 -17.89 7.27
N GLY A 93 -10.06 -17.45 6.49
CA GLY A 93 -11.32 -16.88 6.98
C GLY A 93 -11.40 -15.35 6.89
N VAL A 94 -10.29 -14.68 6.57
CA VAL A 94 -10.28 -13.24 6.27
C VAL A 94 -10.39 -13.04 4.75
N PRO A 95 -11.32 -12.21 4.24
CA PRO A 95 -11.46 -11.95 2.82
C PRO A 95 -10.17 -11.39 2.20
N SER A 96 -9.85 -11.83 0.99
CA SER A 96 -8.78 -11.21 0.20
C SER A 96 -9.20 -9.82 -0.28
N GLU A 97 -8.24 -8.93 -0.42
CA GLU A 97 -8.44 -7.59 -0.96
C GLU A 97 -7.65 -7.44 -2.26
N ARG A 98 -8.17 -6.65 -3.21
CA ARG A 98 -7.44 -6.32 -4.44
C ARG A 98 -7.38 -4.82 -4.60
N LEU A 99 -6.18 -4.29 -4.81
CA LEU A 99 -5.95 -2.85 -4.92
C LEU A 99 -4.99 -2.55 -6.07
N LEU A 100 -5.23 -1.44 -6.76
CA LEU A 100 -4.30 -0.84 -7.70
C LEU A 100 -3.50 0.25 -6.99
N TYR A 101 -2.17 0.12 -7.03
CA TYR A 101 -1.25 1.09 -6.46
C TYR A 101 -0.49 1.79 -7.58
N GLN A 102 -0.31 3.11 -7.45
CA GLN A 102 0.74 3.83 -8.15
C GLN A 102 1.91 4.04 -7.19
N LEU A 103 3.04 3.40 -7.48
CA LEU A 103 4.31 3.75 -6.87
C LEU A 103 4.98 4.85 -7.68
N VAL A 104 5.55 5.84 -6.99
CA VAL A 104 6.34 6.91 -7.59
C VAL A 104 7.71 6.98 -6.94
N ARG A 105 8.71 7.36 -7.73
CA ARG A 105 10.06 7.57 -7.22
C ARG A 105 10.13 8.88 -6.43
N SER A 106 10.63 8.81 -5.20
CA SER A 106 10.90 9.94 -4.32
C SER A 106 12.36 9.88 -3.86
N GLY A 107 13.24 10.64 -4.53
CA GLY A 107 14.69 10.54 -4.33
C GLY A 107 15.24 9.16 -4.71
N SER A 108 15.83 8.46 -3.74
CA SER A 108 16.30 7.07 -3.90
C SER A 108 15.20 6.03 -3.70
N ASP A 109 14.07 6.41 -3.11
CA ASP A 109 13.06 5.48 -2.61
C ASP A 109 11.81 5.49 -3.49
N TRP A 110 10.88 4.59 -3.19
CA TRP A 110 9.57 4.49 -3.84
C TRP A 110 8.47 4.66 -2.80
N ARG A 111 7.38 5.31 -3.20
CA ARG A 111 6.26 5.66 -2.33
C ARG A 111 4.92 5.47 -3.04
N ILE A 112 3.86 5.17 -2.29
CA ILE A 112 2.48 5.13 -2.80
C ILE A 112 1.99 6.56 -3.03
N ALA A 113 1.71 6.90 -4.28
CA ALA A 113 1.05 8.15 -4.65
C ALA A 113 -0.46 7.98 -4.84
N VAL A 114 -0.89 6.81 -5.32
CA VAL A 114 -2.31 6.49 -5.51
C VAL A 114 -2.59 5.08 -5.00
N LEU A 115 -3.72 4.91 -4.33
CA LEU A 115 -4.28 3.62 -3.94
C LEU A 115 -5.76 3.61 -4.33
N THR A 116 -6.18 2.57 -5.05
CA THR A 116 -7.58 2.39 -5.46
C THR A 116 -8.00 0.94 -5.18
N PRO A 117 -9.01 0.68 -4.34
CA PRO A 117 -9.59 -0.66 -4.22
C PRO A 117 -10.24 -1.08 -5.54
N LEU A 118 -10.10 -2.36 -5.89
CA LEU A 118 -10.73 -2.96 -7.05
C LEU A 118 -11.78 -3.98 -6.61
N ASP A 119 -12.75 -4.23 -7.49
CA ASP A 119 -13.68 -5.34 -7.29
C ASP A 119 -12.92 -6.68 -7.25
N THR A 120 -13.37 -7.55 -6.34
CA THR A 120 -12.85 -8.91 -6.16
C THR A 120 -13.62 -9.95 -6.97
#